data_AF-A0A3D1J595-F1
#
_entry.id   AF-A0A3D1J595-F1
#
_cell.length_a   1.000
_cell.length_b   1.000
_cell.length_c   1.000
_cell.angle_alpha   90.00
_cell.angle_beta   90.00
_cell.angle_gamma   90.00
#
_symmetry.space_group_name_H-M   'P 1'
#
loop_
_entity.id
_entity.type
_entity.pdbx_description
1 polymer ?
#
loop_
_entity_poly.entity_id
_entity_poly.type
_entity_poly.pdbx_seq_one_letter_code
_entity_poly.pdbx_strand_id
1 'polypeptide(L)'
;GKISAGTVNTPPPPNANLQQPVTITFRSATKYDVTGTGILPGTTGIIYTPGASISYNGWTAQITGAPASGDTFAVGPNTGGVGDNRNALLLASLQTGNTLANGTASYQSAYGQLVNTIGNKAHELDVTSSAESALLSQAVQAQQSESGVNLDEEATNLLRYQQAYQAAGKVMQTASTLFNVLLTLGGP
;
A
#
# COMPACT_ATOMS: atom_id res chain seq x y z
N GLY A 1 -6.08 -0.85 -48.41
CA GLY A 1 -6.41 -1.56 -47.16
C GLY A 1 -5.57 -1.05 -46.01
N LYS A 2 -5.88 -1.41 -44.76
CA LYS A 2 -4.99 -1.21 -43.60
C LYS A 2 -4.46 -2.55 -43.11
N ILE A 3 -3.19 -2.60 -42.73
CA ILE A 3 -2.57 -3.78 -42.10
C ILE A 3 -2.69 -3.59 -40.57
N SER A 4 -3.08 -4.64 -39.86
CA SER A 4 -3.11 -4.64 -38.40
C SER A 4 -1.69 -4.58 -37.83
N ALA A 5 -1.56 -4.22 -36.55
CA ALA A 5 -0.35 -4.55 -35.83
C ALA A 5 -0.15 -6.07 -35.86
N GLY A 6 1.05 -6.52 -36.24
CA GLY A 6 1.39 -7.94 -36.24
C GLY A 6 1.57 -8.44 -34.81
N THR A 7 1.09 -9.65 -34.53
CA THR A 7 1.32 -10.33 -33.25
C THR A 7 2.28 -11.50 -33.44
N VAL A 8 3.09 -11.78 -32.42
CA VAL A 8 3.85 -13.03 -32.35
C VAL A 8 2.98 -14.05 -31.65
N ASN A 9 2.77 -15.21 -32.27
CA ASN A 9 1.93 -16.28 -31.76
C ASN A 9 2.62 -16.94 -30.54
N THR A 10 1.84 -17.21 -29.49
CA THR A 10 2.27 -17.89 -28.25
C THR A 10 1.41 -19.14 -28.01
N PRO A 11 1.88 -20.29 -27.45
CA PRO A 11 3.22 -20.97 -27.42
C PRO A 11 3.22 -22.27 -28.32
N PRO A 12 4.33 -23.01 -28.67
CA PRO A 12 5.68 -23.20 -28.11
C PRO A 12 6.80 -22.58 -29.02
N PRO A 13 8.11 -22.97 -29.00
CA PRO A 13 9.23 -22.03 -29.21
C PRO A 13 9.08 -21.21 -30.49
N PRO A 14 9.42 -19.90 -30.44
CA PRO A 14 9.33 -19.04 -31.60
C PRO A 14 10.04 -19.72 -32.76
N ASN A 15 9.32 -19.89 -33.87
CA ASN A 15 9.84 -20.50 -35.09
C ASN A 15 11.25 -19.92 -35.34
N ALA A 16 12.24 -20.77 -35.63
CA ALA A 16 13.62 -20.33 -35.82
C ALA A 16 13.76 -19.22 -36.88
N ASN A 17 12.78 -19.13 -37.79
CA ASN A 17 12.69 -18.13 -38.85
C ASN A 17 11.78 -16.93 -38.50
N LEU A 18 11.31 -16.78 -37.25
CA LEU A 18 10.44 -15.66 -36.82
C LEU A 18 11.09 -14.29 -37.07
N GLN A 19 12.41 -14.21 -36.90
CA GLN A 19 13.18 -12.99 -37.12
C GLN A 19 13.67 -12.83 -38.56
N GLN A 20 13.47 -13.85 -39.42
CA GLN A 20 13.91 -13.78 -40.81
C GLN A 20 12.94 -12.88 -41.59
N PRO A 21 13.44 -11.87 -42.31
CA PRO A 21 12.59 -10.97 -43.07
C PRO A 21 11.93 -11.70 -44.23
N VAL A 22 10.62 -11.48 -44.38
CA VAL A 22 9.82 -12.03 -45.47
C VAL A 22 8.94 -10.96 -46.09
N THR A 23 8.66 -11.11 -47.38
CA THR A 23 7.78 -10.23 -48.15
C THR A 23 6.60 -11.04 -48.65
N ILE A 24 5.40 -10.57 -48.33
CA ILE A 24 4.16 -11.09 -48.89
C ILE A 24 3.84 -10.31 -50.15
N THR A 25 3.57 -11.01 -51.25
CA THR A 25 3.18 -10.42 -52.54
C THR A 25 1.83 -10.98 -52.98
N PHE A 26 0.83 -10.13 -53.15
CA PHE A 26 -0.47 -10.56 -53.65
C PHE A 26 -0.44 -10.70 -55.17
N ARG A 27 -0.90 -11.85 -55.67
CA ARG A 27 -1.13 -12.08 -57.11
C ARG A 27 -2.56 -11.72 -57.53
N SER A 28 -3.48 -11.76 -56.58
CA SER A 28 -4.87 -11.39 -56.74
C SER A 28 -5.48 -11.12 -55.37
N ALA A 29 -6.76 -10.72 -55.33
CA ALA A 29 -7.52 -10.59 -54.08
C ALA A 29 -7.62 -11.88 -53.26
N THR A 30 -7.31 -13.05 -53.85
CA THR A 30 -7.49 -14.35 -53.22
C THR A 30 -6.24 -15.22 -53.20
N LYS A 31 -5.08 -14.70 -53.65
CA LYS A 31 -3.83 -15.46 -53.66
C LYS A 31 -2.63 -14.58 -53.36
N TYR A 32 -1.70 -15.09 -52.55
CA TYR A 32 -0.41 -14.44 -52.28
C TYR A 32 0.75 -15.42 -52.28
N ASP A 33 1.95 -14.85 -52.32
CA ASP A 33 3.23 -15.54 -52.16
C ASP A 33 3.97 -15.03 -50.95
N VAL A 34 4.84 -15.89 -50.42
CA VAL A 34 5.86 -15.51 -49.45
C VAL A 34 7.24 -15.70 -50.06
N THR A 35 8.02 -14.63 -50.05
CA THR A 35 9.42 -14.62 -50.48
C THR A 35 10.30 -14.11 -49.32
N GLY A 36 11.56 -14.51 -49.27
CA GLY A 36 12.49 -14.07 -48.22
C GLY A 36 13.41 -15.18 -47.73
N THR A 37 14.05 -14.94 -46.59
CA THR A 37 15.01 -15.87 -45.98
C THR A 37 14.28 -16.87 -45.07
N GLY A 38 14.70 -18.14 -45.09
CA GLY A 38 14.12 -19.17 -44.21
C GLY A 38 12.70 -19.61 -44.60
N ILE A 39 12.31 -19.45 -45.87
CA ILE A 39 11.00 -19.91 -46.34
C ILE A 39 10.95 -21.44 -46.51
N LEU A 40 9.82 -22.03 -46.14
CA LEU A 40 9.52 -23.45 -46.39
C LEU A 40 9.02 -23.67 -47.83
N PRO A 41 9.08 -24.91 -48.37
CA PRO A 41 8.45 -25.23 -49.64
C PRO A 41 6.93 -24.94 -49.63
N GLY A 42 6.38 -24.51 -50.78
CA GLY A 42 4.93 -24.26 -50.92
C GLY A 42 4.48 -22.83 -50.60
N THR A 43 5.38 -21.85 -50.62
CA THR A 43 5.04 -20.44 -50.35
C THR A 43 4.46 -19.67 -51.55
N THR A 44 4.08 -20.37 -52.61
CA THR A 44 3.63 -19.78 -53.86
C THR A 44 2.15 -20.06 -54.09
N GLY A 45 1.35 -19.02 -54.32
CA GLY A 45 -0.07 -19.15 -54.69
C GLY A 45 -0.97 -19.58 -53.54
N ILE A 46 -0.62 -19.21 -52.32
CA ILE A 46 -1.37 -19.53 -51.09
C ILE A 46 -2.75 -18.87 -51.18
N ILE A 47 -3.79 -19.64 -50.87
CA ILE A 47 -5.17 -19.15 -50.87
C ILE A 47 -5.34 -18.14 -49.73
N TYR A 48 -5.98 -17.02 -50.07
CA TYR A 48 -6.35 -15.96 -49.16
C TYR A 48 -7.82 -15.63 -49.31
N THR A 49 -8.47 -15.41 -48.17
CA THR A 49 -9.80 -14.83 -48.11
C THR A 49 -9.64 -13.38 -47.66
N PRO A 50 -10.13 -12.38 -48.41
CA PRO A 50 -10.08 -10.98 -47.98
C PRO A 50 -10.56 -10.80 -46.54
N GLY A 51 -9.73 -10.16 -45.71
CA GLY A 51 -10.01 -9.99 -44.28
C GLY A 51 -9.58 -11.17 -43.39
N ALA A 52 -9.10 -12.28 -43.93
CA ALA A 52 -8.54 -13.36 -43.11
C ALA A 52 -7.17 -12.98 -42.52
N SER A 53 -6.83 -13.62 -41.40
CA SER A 53 -5.50 -13.54 -40.81
C SER A 53 -4.49 -14.30 -41.68
N ILE A 54 -3.34 -13.67 -41.90
CA ILE A 54 -2.16 -14.28 -42.51
C ILE A 54 -1.23 -14.65 -41.37
N SER A 55 -0.92 -15.95 -41.24
CA SER A 55 -0.01 -16.46 -40.23
C SER A 55 1.15 -17.18 -40.91
N TYR A 56 2.37 -16.74 -40.62
CA TYR A 56 3.60 -17.28 -41.21
C TYR A 56 4.76 -17.12 -40.23
N ASN A 57 5.73 -18.05 -40.20
CA ASN A 57 6.89 -18.02 -39.29
C ASN A 57 6.58 -17.67 -37.83
N GLY A 58 5.38 -18.00 -37.33
CA GLY A 58 4.97 -17.72 -35.95
C GLY A 58 4.51 -16.28 -35.68
N TRP A 59 4.38 -15.43 -36.70
CA TRP A 59 3.68 -14.16 -36.59
C TRP A 59 2.30 -14.24 -37.27
N THR A 60 1.37 -13.38 -36.84
CA THR A 60 0.05 -13.21 -37.46
C THR A 60 -0.21 -11.74 -37.75
N ALA A 61 -0.72 -11.44 -38.93
CA ALA A 61 -1.20 -10.10 -39.30
C ALA A 61 -2.50 -10.21 -40.10
N GLN A 62 -3.35 -9.19 -40.03
CA GLN A 62 -4.58 -9.11 -40.79
C GLN A 62 -4.54 -7.91 -41.73
N ILE A 63 -5.07 -8.08 -42.93
CA ILE A 63 -5.24 -6.98 -43.88
C ILE A 63 -6.73 -6.73 -44.04
N THR A 64 -7.11 -5.47 -43.94
CA THR A 64 -8.49 -5.01 -44.19
C THR A 64 -8.62 -4.52 -45.64
N GLY A 65 -9.73 -4.86 -46.29
CA GLY A 65 -9.97 -4.59 -47.71
C GLY A 65 -9.47 -5.72 -48.63
N ALA A 66 -9.78 -5.62 -49.92
CA ALA A 66 -9.33 -6.57 -50.93
C ALA A 66 -7.97 -6.13 -51.50
N PRO A 67 -6.91 -6.95 -51.38
CA PRO A 67 -5.61 -6.64 -51.97
C PRO A 67 -5.66 -6.74 -53.50
N ALA A 68 -4.89 -5.89 -54.18
CA ALA A 68 -4.71 -5.91 -55.63
C ALA A 68 -3.50 -6.77 -56.02
N SER A 69 -3.44 -7.18 -57.29
CA SER A 69 -2.24 -7.83 -57.82
C SER A 69 -1.06 -6.85 -57.80
N GLY A 70 0.07 -7.30 -57.24
CA GLY A 70 1.28 -6.49 -57.05
C GLY A 70 1.36 -5.81 -55.69
N ASP A 71 0.32 -5.86 -54.86
CA ASP A 71 0.41 -5.34 -53.48
C ASP A 71 1.44 -6.16 -52.68
N THR A 72 2.33 -5.45 -51.98
CA THR A 72 3.37 -6.07 -51.15
C THR A 72 3.39 -5.49 -49.75
N PHE A 73 3.75 -6.32 -48.78
CA PHE A 73 4.17 -5.85 -47.47
C PHE A 73 5.30 -6.74 -46.92
N ALA A 74 6.21 -6.10 -46.21
CA ALA A 74 7.35 -6.77 -45.59
C ALA A 74 7.07 -6.99 -44.10
N VAL A 75 7.51 -8.14 -43.60
CA VAL A 75 7.52 -8.47 -42.18
C VAL A 75 8.97 -8.74 -41.80
N GLY A 76 9.42 -8.07 -40.75
CA GLY A 76 10.79 -8.18 -40.25
C GLY A 76 10.90 -7.77 -38.78
N PRO A 77 12.07 -7.97 -38.18
CA PRO A 77 12.30 -7.63 -36.78
C PRO A 77 12.21 -6.12 -36.56
N ASN A 78 11.47 -5.71 -35.53
CA ASN A 78 11.42 -4.31 -35.08
C ASN A 78 12.66 -3.98 -34.24
N THR A 79 13.80 -3.77 -34.89
CA THR A 79 15.09 -3.49 -34.20
C THR A 79 15.11 -2.12 -33.51
N GLY A 80 14.30 -1.17 -34.00
CA GLY A 80 14.20 0.18 -33.43
C GLY A 80 13.22 0.32 -32.27
N GLY A 81 12.41 -0.71 -31.98
CA GLY A 81 11.44 -0.72 -30.88
C GLY A 81 10.31 0.32 -30.99
N VAL A 82 10.21 1.06 -32.10
CA VAL A 82 9.21 2.12 -32.27
C VAL A 82 7.83 1.50 -32.31
N GLY A 83 6.94 1.98 -31.45
CA GLY A 83 5.55 1.51 -31.34
C GLY A 83 5.38 0.13 -30.71
N ASP A 84 6.42 -0.47 -30.13
CA ASP A 84 6.34 -1.77 -29.46
C ASP A 84 6.06 -1.63 -27.95
N ASN A 85 4.78 -1.72 -27.58
CA ASN A 85 4.34 -1.64 -26.18
C ASN A 85 4.18 -3.02 -25.52
N ARG A 86 4.67 -4.12 -26.13
CA ARG A 86 4.44 -5.47 -25.61
C ARG A 86 5.03 -5.67 -24.21
N ASN A 87 6.22 -5.15 -23.94
CA ASN A 87 6.82 -5.22 -22.60
C ASN A 87 6.03 -4.42 -21.56
N ALA A 88 5.52 -3.24 -21.94
CA ALA A 88 4.66 -2.44 -21.06
C ALA A 88 3.33 -3.15 -20.77
N LEU A 89 2.75 -3.82 -21.76
CA LEU A 89 1.55 -4.64 -21.59
C LEU A 89 1.81 -5.87 -20.70
N LEU A 90 2.95 -6.54 -20.87
CA LEU A 90 3.36 -7.65 -20.01
C LEU A 90 3.54 -7.18 -18.56
N LEU A 91 4.19 -6.02 -18.35
CA LEU A 91 4.34 -5.42 -17.03
C LEU A 91 2.99 -5.05 -16.41
N ALA A 92 2.09 -4.42 -17.17
CA ALA A 92 0.74 -4.12 -16.72
C ALA A 92 -0.05 -5.39 -16.36
N SER A 93 0.14 -6.47 -17.13
CA SER A 93 -0.50 -7.76 -16.88
C SER A 93 -0.01 -8.42 -15.58
N LEU A 94 1.20 -8.12 -15.10
CA LEU A 94 1.67 -8.62 -13.81
C LEU A 94 0.83 -8.08 -12.66
N GLN A 95 0.35 -6.83 -12.73
CA GLN A 95 -0.44 -6.21 -11.64
C GLN A 95 -1.64 -7.07 -11.23
N THR A 96 -2.35 -7.63 -12.20
CA THR A 96 -3.55 -8.47 -11.99
C THR A 96 -3.29 -9.96 -12.15
N GLY A 97 -2.16 -10.34 -12.75
CA GLY A 97 -1.78 -11.74 -12.94
C GLY A 97 -1.44 -12.43 -11.63
N ASN A 98 -1.97 -13.64 -11.43
CA ASN A 98 -1.67 -14.44 -10.26
C ASN A 98 -0.27 -15.04 -10.37
N THR A 99 0.72 -14.31 -9.87
CA THR A 99 2.15 -14.66 -9.92
C THR A 99 2.76 -14.86 -8.54
N LEU A 100 2.04 -14.47 -7.49
CA LEU A 100 2.43 -14.64 -6.10
C LEU A 100 1.70 -15.83 -5.47
N ALA A 101 2.16 -16.26 -4.30
CA ALA A 101 1.55 -17.35 -3.52
C ALA A 101 1.26 -18.60 -4.37
N ASN A 102 2.29 -19.12 -5.07
CA ASN A 102 2.17 -20.26 -5.98
C ASN A 102 1.07 -20.10 -7.06
N GLY A 103 0.86 -18.88 -7.55
CA GLY A 103 -0.10 -18.59 -8.63
C GLY A 103 -1.54 -18.40 -8.14
N THR A 104 -1.74 -18.09 -6.87
CA THR A 104 -3.08 -17.85 -6.29
C THR A 104 -3.36 -16.38 -5.97
N ALA A 105 -2.33 -15.53 -5.95
CA ALA A 105 -2.46 -14.11 -5.63
C ALA A 105 -1.78 -13.23 -6.69
N SER A 106 -2.38 -12.06 -6.93
CA SER A 106 -1.79 -11.00 -7.75
C SER A 106 -1.04 -9.99 -6.89
N TYR A 107 -0.22 -9.13 -7.51
CA TYR A 107 0.43 -8.03 -6.79
C TYR A 107 -0.59 -7.08 -6.19
N GLN A 108 -1.67 -6.78 -6.91
CA GLN A 108 -2.78 -5.96 -6.41
C GLN A 108 -3.39 -6.54 -5.12
N SER A 109 -3.68 -7.85 -5.09
CA SER A 109 -4.28 -8.47 -3.91
C SER A 109 -3.33 -8.55 -2.73
N ALA A 110 -2.06 -8.91 -2.98
CA ALA A 110 -1.04 -8.99 -1.93
C ALA A 110 -0.78 -7.62 -1.29
N TYR A 111 -0.70 -6.56 -2.12
CA TYR A 111 -0.57 -5.19 -1.64
C TYR A 111 -1.78 -4.77 -0.81
N GLY A 112 -3.01 -5.04 -1.27
CA GLY A 112 -4.22 -4.74 -0.52
C GLY A 112 -4.28 -5.45 0.83
N GLN A 113 -3.86 -6.72 0.89
CA GLN A 113 -3.76 -7.47 2.14
C GLN A 113 -2.74 -6.84 3.11
N LEU A 114 -1.56 -6.47 2.62
CA LEU A 114 -0.53 -5.84 3.44
C LEU A 114 -1.02 -4.52 4.05
N VAL A 115 -1.64 -3.66 3.24
CA VAL A 115 -2.20 -2.38 3.72
C VAL A 115 -3.29 -2.60 4.75
N ASN A 116 -4.19 -3.57 4.53
CA ASN A 116 -5.22 -3.92 5.50
C ASN A 116 -4.64 -4.43 6.82
N THR A 117 -3.62 -5.29 6.78
CA THR A 117 -2.95 -5.79 7.99
C THR A 117 -2.33 -4.66 8.78
N ILE A 118 -1.62 -3.73 8.11
CA ILE A 118 -1.01 -2.57 8.76
C ILE A 118 -2.09 -1.65 9.35
N GLY A 119 -3.15 -1.35 8.59
CA GLY A 119 -4.25 -0.50 9.04
C GLY A 119 -4.97 -1.05 10.26
N ASN A 120 -5.26 -2.35 10.25
CA ASN A 120 -5.87 -3.04 11.39
C ASN A 120 -4.96 -3.01 12.62
N LYS A 121 -3.65 -3.26 12.43
CA LYS A 121 -2.70 -3.25 13.55
C LYS A 121 -2.53 -1.84 14.14
N ALA A 122 -2.50 -0.82 13.30
CA ALA A 122 -2.46 0.57 13.75
C ALA A 122 -3.70 0.94 14.58
N HIS A 123 -4.89 0.55 14.12
CA HIS A 123 -6.12 0.79 14.86
C HIS A 123 -6.18 0.03 16.19
N GLU A 124 -5.73 -1.23 16.22
CA GLU A 124 -5.60 -2.01 17.45
C GLU A 124 -4.72 -1.28 18.47
N LEU A 125 -3.54 -0.79 18.05
CA LEU A 125 -2.61 -0.06 18.91
C LEU A 125 -3.18 1.28 19.42
N ASP A 126 -3.96 1.99 18.61
CA ASP A 126 -4.61 3.25 19.00
C ASP A 126 -5.66 3.03 20.11
N VAL A 127 -6.47 1.96 19.96
CA VAL A 127 -7.45 1.55 20.98
C VAL A 127 -6.74 1.11 22.26
N THR A 128 -5.68 0.31 22.15
CA THR A 128 -4.88 -0.10 23.32
C THR A 128 -4.25 1.10 24.01
N SER A 129 -3.65 2.03 23.27
CA SER A 129 -3.05 3.24 23.83
C SER A 129 -4.07 4.11 24.56
N SER A 130 -5.26 4.27 24.00
CA SER A 130 -6.36 5.00 24.64
C SER A 130 -6.81 4.33 25.95
N ALA A 131 -6.91 3.00 25.96
CA ALA A 131 -7.27 2.24 27.15
C ALA A 131 -6.18 2.33 28.23
N GLU A 132 -4.91 2.21 27.87
CA GLU A 132 -3.77 2.37 28.79
C GLU A 132 -3.70 3.78 29.37
N SER A 133 -3.96 4.81 28.56
CA SER A 133 -4.03 6.20 29.03
C SER A 133 -5.17 6.41 30.04
N ALA A 134 -6.33 5.80 29.79
CA ALA A 134 -7.45 5.86 30.73
C ALA A 134 -7.12 5.13 32.04
N LEU A 135 -6.50 3.95 31.95
CA LEU A 135 -6.06 3.18 33.11
C LEU A 135 -5.01 3.94 33.93
N LEU A 136 -4.05 4.59 33.26
CA LEU A 136 -3.04 5.44 33.90
C LEU A 136 -3.71 6.60 34.64
N SER A 137 -4.64 7.30 34.00
CA SER A 137 -5.40 8.39 34.63
C SER A 137 -6.13 7.90 35.89
N GLN A 138 -6.79 6.74 35.81
CA GLN A 138 -7.51 6.18 36.94
C GLN A 138 -6.58 5.73 38.07
N ALA A 139 -5.42 5.15 37.75
CA ALA A 139 -4.40 4.78 38.73
C ALA A 139 -3.83 6.02 39.44
N VAL A 140 -3.59 7.11 38.70
CA VAL A 140 -3.14 8.39 39.27
C VAL A 140 -4.20 8.99 40.18
N GLN A 141 -5.48 8.97 39.78
CA GLN A 141 -6.57 9.45 40.64
C GLN A 141 -6.71 8.63 41.93
N ALA A 142 -6.64 7.30 41.84
CA ALA A 142 -6.69 6.42 43.00
C ALA A 142 -5.49 6.63 43.94
N GLN A 143 -4.30 6.86 43.38
CA GLN A 143 -3.12 7.22 44.18
C GLN A 143 -3.30 8.57 44.89
N GLN A 144 -3.86 9.57 44.20
CA GLN A 144 -4.16 10.88 44.78
C GLN A 144 -5.30 10.85 45.80
N SER A 145 -6.26 9.94 45.71
CA SER A 145 -7.32 9.85 46.73
C SER A 145 -6.82 9.26 48.06
N GLU A 146 -5.84 8.35 48.01
CA GLU A 146 -5.28 7.70 49.20
C GLU A 146 -4.08 8.47 49.78
N SER A 147 -3.20 8.98 48.91
CA SER A 147 -1.95 9.65 49.30
C SER A 147 -1.95 11.15 49.04
N GLY A 148 -3.04 11.70 48.51
CA GLY A 148 -3.16 13.13 48.26
C GLY A 148 -3.37 13.89 49.56
N VAL A 149 -2.61 14.97 49.68
CA VAL A 149 -2.79 15.93 50.77
C VAL A 149 -4.00 16.80 50.46
N ASN A 150 -5.02 16.75 51.31
CA ASN A 150 -6.14 17.67 51.22
C ASN A 150 -5.75 19.01 51.86
N LEU A 151 -5.38 19.99 51.03
CA LEU A 151 -4.92 21.30 51.49
C LEU A 151 -5.97 22.04 52.34
N ASP A 152 -7.26 21.80 52.13
CA ASP A 152 -8.34 22.41 52.93
C ASP A 152 -8.42 21.77 54.32
N GLU A 153 -8.20 20.45 54.41
CA GLU A 153 -8.14 19.73 55.67
C GLU A 153 -6.85 20.05 56.46
N GLU A 154 -5.71 20.15 55.77
CA GLU A 154 -4.47 20.64 56.36
C GLU A 154 -4.59 22.09 56.83
N ALA A 155 -5.22 22.98 56.06
CA ALA A 155 -5.46 24.37 56.46
C ALA A 155 -6.40 24.49 57.67
N THR A 156 -7.43 23.66 57.74
CA THR A 156 -8.33 23.59 58.89
C THR A 156 -7.59 23.08 60.13
N ASN A 157 -6.76 22.04 59.97
CA ASN A 157 -5.91 21.54 61.05
C ASN A 157 -4.88 22.58 61.49
N LEU A 158 -4.27 23.32 60.56
CA LEU A 158 -3.34 24.41 60.83
C LEU A 158 -4.03 25.52 61.66
N LEU A 159 -5.21 25.98 61.24
CA LEU A 159 -5.99 26.98 61.97
C LEU A 159 -6.34 26.49 63.38
N ARG A 160 -6.74 25.21 63.51
CA ARG A 160 -7.01 24.59 64.81
C ARG A 160 -5.76 24.58 65.69
N TYR A 161 -4.59 24.21 65.15
CA TYR A 161 -3.33 24.23 65.89
C TYR A 161 -2.92 25.65 66.28
N GLN A 162 -3.11 26.64 65.41
CA GLN A 162 -2.84 28.04 65.73
C GLN A 162 -3.75 28.55 66.87
N GLN A 163 -5.06 28.24 66.83
CA GLN A 163 -5.99 28.59 67.90
C GLN A 163 -5.65 27.89 69.22
N ALA A 164 -5.33 26.60 69.18
CA ALA A 164 -4.90 25.85 70.35
C ALA A 164 -3.62 26.43 70.97
N TYR A 165 -2.65 26.84 70.13
CA TYR A 165 -1.41 27.47 70.59
C TYR A 165 -1.66 28.83 71.25
N GLN A 166 -2.53 29.67 70.66
CA GLN A 166 -2.94 30.93 71.26
C GLN A 166 -3.69 30.73 72.59
N ALA A 167 -4.57 29.72 72.66
CA ALA A 167 -5.29 29.37 73.88
C ALA A 167 -4.31 28.89 74.98
N ALA A 168 -3.35 28.02 74.64
CA ALA A 168 -2.31 27.58 75.56
C ALA A 168 -1.47 28.77 76.07
N GLY A 169 -1.11 29.72 75.21
CA GLY A 169 -0.44 30.96 75.61
C GLY A 169 -1.24 31.78 76.62
N LYS A 170 -2.55 31.94 76.42
CA LYS A 170 -3.43 32.64 77.38
C LYS A 170 -3.54 31.89 78.71
N VAL A 171 -3.60 30.57 78.69
CA VAL A 171 -3.61 29.74 79.92
C VAL A 171 -2.31 29.93 80.68
N MET A 172 -1.16 29.90 80.00
CA MET A 172 0.14 30.16 80.63
C MET A 172 0.23 31.57 81.21
N GLN A 173 -0.29 32.58 80.52
CA GLN A 173 -0.31 33.96 81.02
C GLN A 173 -1.21 34.11 82.25
N THR A 174 -2.36 33.45 82.25
CA THR A 174 -3.26 33.39 83.41
C THR A 174 -2.59 32.66 84.59
N ALA A 175 -1.95 31.52 84.34
CA ALA A 175 -1.22 30.75 85.34
C ALA A 175 -0.05 31.55 85.94
N SER A 176 0.72 32.28 85.10
CA SER A 176 1.78 33.18 85.56
C SER A 176 1.23 34.32 86.41
N THR A 177 0.08 34.87 86.04
CA THR A 177 -0.61 35.91 86.82
C THR A 177 -1.05 35.38 88.19
N LEU A 178 -1.69 34.21 88.21
CA LEU A 178 -2.09 33.54 89.47
C LEU A 178 -0.87 33.22 90.34
N PHE A 179 0.22 32.74 89.75
CA PHE A 179 1.48 32.48 90.45
C PHE A 179 2.04 33.76 91.09
N ASN A 180 2.09 34.87 90.35
CA ASN A 180 2.54 36.15 90.87
C ASN A 180 1.64 36.65 92.01
N VAL A 181 0.32 36.52 91.89
CA VAL A 181 -0.63 36.90 92.95
C VAL A 181 -0.39 36.09 94.23
N LEU A 182 -0.21 34.77 94.11
CA LEU A 182 0.11 33.90 95.25
C LEU A 182 1.45 34.27 95.89
N LEU A 183 2.48 34.59 95.09
CA LEU A 183 3.77 35.04 95.60
C LEU A 183 3.66 36.36 96.37
N THR A 184 2.86 37.32 95.88
CA THR A 184 2.62 38.60 96.56
C THR A 184 1.74 38.50 97.79
N LEU A 185 0.88 37.49 97.91
CA LEU A 185 0.04 37.25 99.10
C LEU A 185 0.74 36.40 100.17
N GLY A 186 1.71 35.57 99.79
CA GLY A 186 2.45 34.66 100.68
C GLY A 186 3.85 35.12 101.06
N GLY A 187 4.33 36.24 100.52
CA GLY A 187 5.61 36.86 100.91
C GLY A 187 5.44 37.80 102.12
N PRO A 188 6.29 37.71 103.16
CA PRO A 188 6.25 38.55 104.36
C PRO A 188 6.53 40.03 104.10
#